data_AF-A0A9N8EQX2-F1
#
_entry.id   AF-A0A9N8EQX2-F1
#
_cell.length_a   1.000
_cell.length_b   1.000
_cell.length_c   1.000
_cell.angle_alpha   90.00
_cell.angle_beta   90.00
_cell.angle_gamma   90.00
#
_symmetry.space_group_name_H-M   'P 1'
#
loop_
_entity.id
_entity.type
_entity.pdbx_description
1 polymer ?
#
loop_
_entity_poly.entity_id
_entity_poly.type
_entity_poly.pdbx_seq_one_letter_code
_entity_poly.pdbx_strand_id
1 'polypeptide(L)'
;MTAIRSASLLLVCLALLSLRGSDALFVQPRYRVKSYPALKLAIADRLGIPYKSVAYDAGKQASLPSFALSLDAKFGALDEASFNALQKSYCAWSETKSKVKWKEGRKYRLLDFLPPLPQAVSGLYFQSSRTKQRGLPSFVGGPDERVKRYTDQEVLLTSNCWGFAWELLFQADNADTSAMTISTADPTSAWREFTGPGFDLIQSSRTQPKLLKDGNLRNRKLKGGDVLLVWHENPSTASGEDLYLDHVATVIDDDVYFEKSGSGDRVPFRVNTWDGLVANFPPSVFFWEWRRLVRNNPLSPTAIYGSPQTRLRPATEVFGIDAQVASSSNTGSYADRFLKDRFSILSKLRPSVQQSLSLQADTGEGGVIEAQTYTGILVLEDLVFDKATGRASLPSSAFVPEWYMKALKMMSKNPYT
;
A
#
# COMPACT_ATOMS: atom_id res chain seq x y z
N MET A 1 49.46 21.30 14.10
CA MET A 1 49.35 20.49 12.86
C MET A 1 48.52 19.19 13.03
N THR A 2 47.57 19.13 13.97
CA THR A 2 46.80 17.90 14.28
C THR A 2 45.31 17.97 13.89
N ALA A 3 44.76 19.15 13.60
CA ALA A 3 43.34 19.32 13.26
C ALA A 3 42.96 18.89 11.81
N ILE A 4 43.93 18.85 10.88
CA ILE A 4 43.67 18.60 9.45
C ILE A 4 43.49 17.10 9.14
N ARG A 5 44.07 16.21 9.96
CA ARG A 5 43.97 14.75 9.77
C ARG A 5 42.61 14.19 10.22
N SER A 6 41.98 14.77 11.23
CA SER A 6 40.65 14.34 11.71
C SER A 6 39.52 14.68 10.73
N ALA A 7 39.59 15.84 10.06
CA ALA A 7 38.61 16.24 9.05
C ALA A 7 38.64 15.35 7.80
N SER A 8 39.84 14.89 7.40
CA SER A 8 40.03 14.04 6.22
C SER A 8 39.54 12.61 6.45
N LEU A 9 39.70 12.06 7.66
CA LEU A 9 39.17 10.74 8.03
C LEU A 9 37.64 10.75 8.13
N LEU A 10 37.05 11.84 8.64
CA LEU A 10 35.60 12.02 8.71
C LEU A 10 34.97 12.10 7.30
N LEU A 11 35.62 12.82 6.37
CA LEU A 11 35.18 12.91 4.97
C LEU A 11 35.29 11.58 4.23
N VAL A 12 36.34 10.79 4.47
CA VAL A 12 36.51 9.45 3.87
C VAL A 12 35.53 8.43 4.47
N CYS A 13 35.23 8.49 5.76
CA CYS A 13 34.16 7.69 6.37
C CYS A 13 32.76 8.09 5.86
N LEU A 14 32.48 9.39 5.66
CA LEU A 14 31.24 9.86 5.02
C LEU A 14 31.13 9.42 3.56
N ALA A 15 32.25 9.41 2.81
CA ALA A 15 32.30 8.95 1.43
C ALA A 15 32.15 7.42 1.31
N LEU A 16 32.72 6.63 2.22
CA LEU A 16 32.55 5.18 2.27
C LEU A 16 31.17 4.75 2.83
N LEU A 17 30.58 5.52 3.75
CA LEU A 17 29.18 5.35 4.17
C LEU A 17 28.16 5.78 3.09
N SER A 18 28.62 6.48 2.05
CA SER A 18 27.81 6.83 0.87
C SER A 18 27.72 5.70 -0.18
N LEU A 19 28.17 4.48 0.14
CA LEU A 19 27.96 3.25 -0.63
C LEU A 19 26.45 2.93 -0.76
N ARG A 20 25.84 3.67 -1.69
CA ARG A 20 24.74 3.43 -2.63
C ARG A 20 23.89 2.15 -2.43
N GLY A 21 23.29 1.99 -1.27
CA GLY A 21 22.15 1.09 -1.10
C GLY A 21 20.91 1.61 -1.83
N SER A 22 20.07 0.70 -2.30
CA SER A 22 18.71 1.00 -2.72
C SER A 22 17.88 1.33 -1.48
N ASP A 23 17.37 2.56 -1.40
CA ASP A 23 16.51 3.03 -0.31
C ASP A 23 15.04 2.94 -0.72
N ALA A 24 14.26 2.13 0.01
CA ALA A 24 12.80 2.18 0.02
C ALA A 24 12.36 3.01 1.22
N LEU A 25 11.74 4.17 0.98
CA LEU A 25 11.41 5.16 2.00
C LEU A 25 10.02 5.73 1.78
N PHE A 26 9.36 6.10 2.88
CA PHE A 26 8.22 6.98 2.79
C PHE A 26 8.68 8.43 2.70
N VAL A 27 8.03 9.18 1.81
CA VAL A 27 8.32 10.58 1.58
C VAL A 27 7.04 11.38 1.72
N GLN A 28 7.08 12.42 2.54
CA GLN A 28 6.02 13.41 2.57
C GLN A 28 6.25 14.39 1.39
N PRO A 29 5.41 14.37 0.35
CA PRO A 29 5.52 15.34 -0.73
C PRO A 29 5.24 16.75 -0.20
N ARG A 30 5.83 17.75 -0.86
CA ARG A 30 5.39 19.13 -0.66
C ARG A 30 4.03 19.27 -1.33
N TYR A 31 3.05 19.78 -0.60
CA TYR A 31 1.71 19.98 -1.12
C TYR A 31 1.22 21.41 -0.92
N ARG A 32 0.26 21.80 -1.74
CA ARG A 32 -0.58 22.98 -1.52
C ARG A 32 -1.93 22.53 -0.99
N VAL A 33 -2.46 23.25 -0.01
CA VAL A 33 -3.82 23.00 0.48
C VAL A 33 -4.78 23.85 -0.33
N LYS A 34 -5.77 23.23 -0.95
CA LYS A 34 -6.87 23.94 -1.64
C LYS A 34 -8.23 23.47 -1.13
N SER A 35 -9.24 24.32 -1.27
CA SER A 35 -10.63 23.92 -1.03
C SER A 35 -11.05 22.89 -2.07
N TYR A 36 -11.83 21.89 -1.66
CA TYR A 36 -12.35 20.87 -2.58
C TYR A 36 -13.83 20.55 -2.31
N PRO A 37 -14.77 21.45 -2.68
CA PRO A 37 -16.18 21.34 -2.30
C PRO A 37 -16.92 20.10 -2.82
N ALA A 38 -16.34 19.42 -3.82
CA ALA A 38 -16.88 18.22 -4.44
C ALA A 38 -16.74 16.96 -3.55
N LEU A 39 -15.83 16.97 -2.56
CA LEU A 39 -15.83 15.91 -1.55
C LEU A 39 -17.05 16.09 -0.64
N LYS A 40 -17.95 15.11 -0.69
CA LYS A 40 -19.12 14.98 0.19
C LYS A 40 -18.95 13.78 1.09
N LEU A 41 -19.42 13.90 2.32
CA LEU A 41 -19.30 12.89 3.36
C LEU A 41 -20.70 12.55 3.88
N ALA A 42 -21.34 11.56 3.26
CA ALA A 42 -22.73 11.20 3.58
C ALA A 42 -22.91 10.82 5.06
N ILE A 43 -21.90 10.20 5.68
CA ILE A 43 -21.92 9.92 7.11
C ILE A 43 -21.98 11.21 7.93
N ALA A 44 -21.14 12.20 7.61
CA ALA A 44 -21.10 13.46 8.36
C ALA A 44 -22.35 14.31 8.12
N ASP A 45 -22.84 14.36 6.87
CA ASP A 45 -24.06 15.06 6.49
C ASP A 45 -25.27 14.49 7.26
N ARG A 46 -25.39 13.16 7.35
CA ARG A 46 -26.46 12.48 8.12
C ARG A 46 -26.37 12.77 9.62
N LEU A 47 -25.16 12.93 10.17
CA LEU A 47 -24.96 13.28 11.57
C LEU A 47 -25.15 14.78 11.84
N GLY A 48 -25.36 15.61 10.79
CA GLY A 48 -25.46 17.06 10.92
C GLY A 48 -24.14 17.73 11.32
N ILE A 49 -22.99 17.07 11.08
CA ILE A 49 -21.69 17.58 11.51
C ILE A 49 -21.04 18.32 10.35
N PRO A 50 -20.81 19.64 10.47
CA PRO A 50 -20.21 20.43 9.40
C PRO A 50 -18.74 20.08 9.19
N TYR A 51 -18.29 20.17 7.94
CA TYR A 51 -16.89 20.00 7.59
C TYR A 51 -16.47 20.94 6.45
N LYS A 52 -15.17 21.23 6.40
CA LYS A 52 -14.51 21.87 5.28
C LYS A 52 -13.70 20.85 4.50
N SER A 53 -14.15 20.56 3.30
CA SER A 53 -13.42 19.69 2.37
C SER A 53 -12.17 20.37 1.81
N VAL A 54 -11.06 19.64 1.81
CA VAL A 54 -9.77 20.11 1.31
C VAL A 54 -9.11 19.05 0.42
N ALA A 55 -8.21 19.51 -0.45
CA ALA A 55 -7.29 18.67 -1.18
C ALA A 55 -5.85 19.10 -0.89
N TYR A 56 -5.00 18.13 -0.58
CA TYR A 56 -3.55 18.27 -0.55
C TYR A 56 -3.03 17.96 -1.96
N ASP A 57 -2.62 19.00 -2.67
CA ASP A 57 -2.19 18.95 -4.06
C ASP A 57 -0.67 18.92 -4.15
N ALA A 58 -0.11 17.77 -4.50
CA ALA A 58 1.32 17.59 -4.68
C ALA A 58 1.85 18.13 -6.03
N GLY A 59 0.96 18.59 -6.91
CA GLY A 59 1.28 19.18 -8.20
C GLY A 59 2.22 18.29 -9.03
N LYS A 60 3.32 18.88 -9.50
CA LYS A 60 4.33 18.21 -10.35
C LYS A 60 5.12 17.11 -9.63
N GLN A 61 4.92 16.91 -8.33
CA GLN A 61 5.56 15.81 -7.61
C GLN A 61 4.85 14.47 -7.85
N ALA A 62 3.60 14.49 -8.30
CA ALA A 62 2.88 13.27 -8.67
C ALA A 62 3.28 12.76 -10.05
N SER A 63 3.16 11.45 -10.28
CA SER A 63 3.44 10.85 -11.60
C SER A 63 2.41 11.28 -12.65
N LEU A 64 1.15 11.48 -12.25
CA LEU A 64 0.06 11.97 -13.10
C LEU A 64 -0.70 13.11 -12.37
N PRO A 65 -1.23 14.11 -13.10
CA PRO A 65 -2.01 15.19 -12.50
C PRO A 65 -3.22 14.70 -11.70
N SER A 66 -3.90 13.66 -12.18
CA SER A 66 -5.05 13.03 -11.51
C SER A 66 -4.66 12.26 -10.25
N PHE A 67 -3.37 11.98 -10.06
CA PHE A 67 -2.79 11.35 -8.86
C PHE A 67 -2.27 12.37 -7.83
N ALA A 68 -2.26 13.66 -8.18
CA ALA A 68 -1.67 14.70 -7.33
C ALA A 68 -2.48 15.03 -6.08
N LEU A 69 -3.79 14.74 -6.09
CA LEU A 69 -4.70 15.13 -5.01
C LEU A 69 -4.85 14.01 -4.00
N SER A 70 -4.65 14.34 -2.72
CA SER A 70 -5.16 13.54 -1.60
C SER A 70 -6.22 14.36 -0.87
N LEU A 71 -7.42 13.81 -0.76
CA LEU A 71 -8.57 14.51 -0.18
C LEU A 71 -8.64 14.33 1.34
N ASP A 72 -9.29 15.27 2.01
CA ASP A 72 -9.53 15.23 3.47
C ASP A 72 -10.69 16.17 3.82
N ALA A 73 -11.26 16.00 5.00
CA ALA A 73 -12.29 16.89 5.52
C ALA A 73 -11.93 17.35 6.92
N LYS A 74 -12.06 18.65 7.17
CA LYS A 74 -11.77 19.27 8.46
C LYS A 74 -13.08 19.56 9.18
N PHE A 75 -13.35 18.86 10.28
CA PHE A 75 -14.56 19.05 11.09
C PHE A 75 -14.45 20.23 12.06
N GLY A 76 -13.23 20.70 12.34
CA GLY A 76 -13.02 21.71 13.38
C GLY A 76 -13.15 21.09 14.78
N ALA A 77 -13.53 21.90 15.77
CA ALA A 77 -13.75 21.43 17.13
C ALA A 77 -15.08 20.68 17.21
N LEU A 78 -15.06 19.54 17.89
CA LEU A 78 -16.23 18.68 18.07
C LEU A 78 -16.52 18.52 19.56
N ASP A 79 -17.79 18.46 19.90
CA ASP A 79 -18.20 17.88 21.18
C ASP A 79 -17.93 16.37 21.19
N GLU A 80 -17.96 15.79 22.39
CA GLU A 80 -17.63 14.38 22.60
C GLU A 80 -18.62 13.45 21.89
N ALA A 81 -19.90 13.81 21.86
CA ALA A 81 -20.95 13.01 21.23
C ALA A 81 -20.74 12.92 19.70
N SER A 82 -20.47 14.04 19.04
CA SER A 82 -20.19 14.14 17.60
C SER A 82 -18.90 13.40 17.25
N PHE A 83 -17.86 13.53 18.07
CA PHE A 83 -16.63 12.77 17.91
C PHE A 83 -16.89 11.26 17.97
N ASN A 84 -17.59 10.78 18.99
CA ASN A 84 -17.90 9.37 19.17
C ASN A 84 -18.79 8.84 18.03
N ALA A 85 -19.73 9.65 17.54
CA ALA A 85 -20.59 9.28 16.41
C ALA A 85 -19.80 9.12 15.10
N LEU A 86 -18.86 10.04 14.80
CA LEU A 86 -17.97 9.93 13.65
C LEU A 86 -17.04 8.73 13.79
N GLN A 87 -16.41 8.55 14.95
CA GLN A 87 -15.51 7.42 15.21
C GLN A 87 -16.24 6.08 15.04
N LYS A 88 -17.44 5.95 15.62
CA LYS A 88 -18.27 4.76 15.47
C LYS A 88 -18.64 4.47 14.02
N SER A 89 -18.91 5.51 13.23
CA SER A 89 -19.36 5.36 11.84
C SER A 89 -18.20 5.02 10.89
N TYR A 90 -17.12 5.80 10.90
CA TYR A 90 -16.00 5.63 9.96
C TYR A 90 -15.07 4.46 10.29
N CYS A 91 -15.03 4.00 11.56
CA CYS A 91 -14.33 2.78 11.95
C CYS A 91 -15.28 1.58 12.16
N ALA A 92 -16.56 1.67 11.77
CA ALA A 92 -17.51 0.56 11.97
C ALA A 92 -17.01 -0.75 11.35
N TRP A 93 -16.36 -0.64 10.20
CA TRP A 93 -15.87 -1.75 9.40
C TRP A 93 -14.52 -2.31 9.83
N SER A 94 -13.85 -1.80 10.85
CA SER A 94 -12.55 -2.35 11.28
C SER A 94 -12.63 -2.85 12.72
N GLU A 95 -12.08 -4.02 13.02
CA GLU A 95 -11.80 -4.47 14.38
C GLU A 95 -10.73 -3.57 15.03
N THR A 96 -9.72 -3.18 14.25
CA THR A 96 -8.69 -2.19 14.62
C THR A 96 -9.23 -0.75 14.55
N LYS A 97 -10.02 -0.37 15.56
CA LYS A 97 -10.60 0.97 15.68
C LYS A 97 -9.52 2.07 15.73
N SER A 98 -9.90 3.29 15.33
CA SER A 98 -9.08 4.47 15.57
C SER A 98 -8.78 4.61 17.06
N LYS A 99 -7.50 4.80 17.41
CA LYS A 99 -7.06 5.07 18.79
C LYS A 99 -7.05 6.55 19.13
N VAL A 100 -7.48 7.43 18.20
CA VAL A 100 -7.56 8.86 18.44
C VAL A 100 -8.52 9.14 19.59
N LYS A 101 -8.09 9.99 20.53
CA LYS A 101 -8.88 10.38 21.70
C LYS A 101 -9.56 11.72 21.46
N TRP A 102 -10.79 11.84 21.96
CA TRP A 102 -11.43 13.13 22.10
C TRP A 102 -10.68 13.99 23.12
N LYS A 103 -10.65 15.28 22.84
CA LYS A 103 -10.12 16.36 23.65
C LYS A 103 -10.87 17.63 23.28
N GLU A 104 -11.30 18.36 24.29
CA GLU A 104 -11.98 19.65 24.14
C GLU A 104 -11.15 20.64 23.32
N GLY A 105 -11.81 21.40 22.44
CA GLY A 105 -11.20 22.44 21.59
C GLY A 105 -10.26 21.94 20.49
N ARG A 106 -9.94 20.63 20.45
CA ARG A 106 -9.09 20.05 19.40
C ARG A 106 -9.82 20.03 18.07
N LYS A 107 -9.10 20.33 16.99
CA LYS A 107 -9.60 20.21 15.62
C LYS A 107 -9.37 18.81 15.07
N TYR A 108 -10.41 18.21 14.49
CA TYR A 108 -10.37 16.86 13.91
C TYR A 108 -10.46 16.89 12.38
N ARG A 109 -9.95 15.82 11.76
CA ARG A 109 -10.04 15.56 10.32
C ARG A 109 -10.60 14.17 10.03
N LEU A 110 -11.04 13.91 8.80
CA LEU A 110 -11.58 12.61 8.35
C LEU A 110 -10.68 11.44 8.77
N LEU A 111 -9.38 11.58 8.49
CA LEU A 111 -8.41 10.54 8.78
C LEU A 111 -8.36 10.15 10.27
N ASP A 112 -8.69 11.06 11.20
CA ASP A 112 -8.69 10.76 12.64
C ASP A 112 -9.74 9.68 13.03
N PHE A 113 -10.73 9.46 12.16
CA PHE A 113 -11.81 8.50 12.37
C PHE A 113 -11.67 7.22 11.55
N LEU A 114 -10.58 7.07 10.78
CA LEU A 114 -10.26 5.85 10.04
C LEU A 114 -9.38 4.91 10.86
N PRO A 115 -9.20 3.64 10.47
CA PRO A 115 -8.24 2.73 11.12
C PRO A 115 -6.80 3.28 11.15
N PRO A 116 -5.92 2.72 11.99
CA PRO A 116 -4.54 3.21 12.15
C PRO A 116 -3.72 3.28 10.85
N LEU A 117 -3.85 2.29 9.96
CA LEU A 117 -3.03 2.28 8.74
C LEU A 117 -3.32 3.49 7.82
N PRO A 118 -4.57 3.80 7.43
CA PRO A 118 -4.88 5.02 6.68
C PRO A 118 -4.40 6.30 7.35
N GLN A 119 -4.43 6.38 8.68
CA GLN A 119 -3.90 7.54 9.42
C GLN A 119 -2.41 7.72 9.20
N ALA A 120 -1.66 6.62 9.24
CA ALA A 120 -0.21 6.63 9.18
C ALA A 120 0.33 6.91 7.77
N VAL A 121 -0.33 6.42 6.73
CA VAL A 121 0.19 6.49 5.35
C VAL A 121 -0.41 7.60 4.50
N SER A 122 -1.57 8.15 4.87
CA SER A 122 -2.27 9.11 4.00
C SER A 122 -1.42 10.35 3.68
N GLY A 123 -1.31 10.64 2.39
CA GLY A 123 -0.51 11.72 1.82
C GLY A 123 0.96 11.36 1.61
N LEU A 124 1.44 10.20 2.07
CA LEU A 124 2.83 9.77 1.85
C LEU A 124 3.00 9.13 0.48
N TYR A 125 4.19 9.30 -0.09
CA TYR A 125 4.67 8.53 -1.24
C TYR A 125 5.55 7.40 -0.74
N PHE A 126 5.54 6.29 -1.44
CA PHE A 126 6.50 5.23 -1.22
C PHE A 126 7.55 5.26 -2.32
N GLN A 127 8.72 5.82 -2.03
CA GLN A 127 9.81 5.98 -2.98
C GLN A 127 10.75 4.78 -2.91
N SER A 128 10.77 3.97 -3.95
CA SER A 128 11.88 3.10 -4.32
C SER A 128 13.03 3.97 -4.88
N SER A 129 14.27 3.52 -4.83
CA SER A 129 15.43 4.39 -5.11
C SER A 129 15.67 4.68 -6.60
N ARG A 130 14.72 5.34 -7.28
CA ARG A 130 14.82 5.80 -8.67
C ARG A 130 16.04 6.66 -8.97
N THR A 131 16.48 7.48 -8.02
CA THR A 131 17.44 8.56 -8.30
C THR A 131 18.90 8.11 -8.37
N LYS A 132 19.21 6.83 -8.09
CA LYS A 132 20.58 6.31 -8.16
C LYS A 132 20.76 5.07 -9.05
N GLN A 133 19.71 4.58 -9.69
CA GLN A 133 19.73 3.31 -10.43
C GLN A 133 19.55 3.53 -11.94
N ARG A 134 20.51 4.22 -12.58
CA ARG A 134 20.64 4.17 -14.04
C ARG A 134 21.22 2.80 -14.43
N GLY A 135 20.54 2.06 -15.31
CA GLY A 135 21.09 0.87 -15.99
C GLY A 135 20.72 -0.50 -15.42
N LEU A 136 19.51 -0.69 -14.86
CA LEU A 136 19.03 -2.02 -14.48
C LEU A 136 18.40 -2.74 -15.70
N PRO A 137 18.73 -4.02 -15.95
CA PRO A 137 18.12 -4.78 -17.05
C PRO A 137 16.66 -5.13 -16.76
N SER A 138 15.84 -5.07 -17.80
CA SER A 138 14.38 -5.20 -17.73
C SER A 138 13.91 -6.66 -17.91
N PHE A 139 12.84 -7.10 -17.25
CA PHE A 139 12.67 -8.53 -16.89
C PHE A 139 11.56 -9.40 -17.50
N VAL A 140 10.70 -8.91 -18.39
CA VAL A 140 9.79 -9.85 -19.08
C VAL A 140 10.52 -10.52 -20.24
N GLY A 141 11.17 -11.64 -19.94
CA GLY A 141 11.90 -12.46 -20.91
C GLY A 141 10.98 -13.37 -21.72
N GLY A 142 10.39 -12.83 -22.78
CA GLY A 142 10.22 -13.61 -24.01
C GLY A 142 11.56 -13.68 -24.77
N PRO A 143 11.70 -14.55 -25.79
CA PRO A 143 12.94 -14.69 -26.57
C PRO A 143 13.36 -13.41 -27.33
N ASP A 144 12.50 -12.38 -27.38
CA ASP A 144 12.75 -11.15 -28.11
C ASP A 144 13.46 -10.09 -27.25
N GLU A 145 14.70 -9.75 -27.65
CA GLU A 145 15.54 -8.72 -27.04
C GLU A 145 14.91 -7.32 -27.01
N ARG A 146 13.84 -7.07 -27.79
CA ARG A 146 13.10 -5.81 -27.71
C ARG A 146 12.33 -5.67 -26.39
N VAL A 147 11.77 -6.76 -25.85
CA VAL A 147 10.99 -6.75 -24.60
C VAL A 147 11.91 -6.62 -23.37
N LYS A 148 13.13 -7.17 -23.45
CA LYS A 148 14.22 -7.00 -22.46
C LYS A 148 14.61 -5.54 -22.17
N ARG A 149 14.22 -4.57 -23.00
CA ARG A 149 14.55 -3.14 -22.81
C ARG A 149 13.49 -2.32 -22.07
N TYR A 150 12.29 -2.83 -21.81
CA TYR A 150 11.13 -1.99 -21.41
C TYR A 150 10.48 -2.25 -20.03
N THR A 151 10.79 -3.33 -19.32
CA THR A 151 10.23 -3.71 -18.00
C THR A 151 11.21 -3.57 -16.82
N ASP A 152 11.30 -2.37 -16.25
CA ASP A 152 12.20 -2.02 -15.14
C ASP A 152 12.09 -2.94 -13.90
N GLN A 153 13.24 -3.36 -13.35
CA GLN A 153 13.37 -3.98 -12.01
C GLN A 153 12.79 -3.14 -10.86
N GLU A 154 12.46 -1.87 -11.13
CA GLU A 154 11.75 -0.96 -10.23
C GLU A 154 10.42 -1.56 -9.73
N VAL A 155 9.72 -2.35 -10.56
CA VAL A 155 8.40 -2.91 -10.22
C VAL A 155 8.46 -3.75 -8.93
N LEU A 156 9.58 -4.44 -8.67
CA LEU A 156 9.80 -5.28 -7.48
C LEU A 156 9.82 -4.50 -6.17
N LEU A 157 10.11 -3.20 -6.23
CA LEU A 157 10.29 -2.36 -5.06
C LEU A 157 9.17 -1.33 -4.88
N THR A 158 8.07 -1.45 -5.63
CA THR A 158 7.01 -0.44 -5.62
C THR A 158 5.75 -0.94 -4.93
N SER A 159 5.25 -0.17 -3.96
CA SER A 159 3.91 -0.39 -3.42
C SER A 159 2.86 -0.26 -4.52
N ASN A 160 2.10 -1.35 -4.75
CA ASN A 160 0.97 -1.35 -5.67
C ASN A 160 -0.38 -1.26 -4.94
N CYS A 161 -1.43 -0.98 -5.69
CA CYS A 161 -2.79 -0.78 -5.19
C CYS A 161 -3.38 -2.04 -4.54
N TRP A 162 -3.12 -3.22 -5.11
CA TRP A 162 -3.72 -4.49 -4.66
C TRP A 162 -3.15 -4.95 -3.32
N GLY A 163 -1.83 -5.02 -3.20
CA GLY A 163 -1.16 -5.43 -1.97
C GLY A 163 -1.46 -4.49 -0.82
N PHE A 164 -1.52 -3.18 -1.09
CA PHE A 164 -1.92 -2.20 -0.08
C PHE A 164 -3.38 -2.36 0.36
N ALA A 165 -4.32 -2.55 -0.58
CA ALA A 165 -5.72 -2.74 -0.22
C ALA A 165 -5.92 -4.01 0.60
N TRP A 166 -5.23 -5.10 0.27
CA TRP A 166 -5.27 -6.32 1.08
C TRP A 166 -4.73 -6.07 2.49
N GLU A 167 -3.56 -5.44 2.61
CA GLU A 167 -2.96 -5.12 3.91
C GLU A 167 -3.87 -4.23 4.76
N LEU A 168 -4.55 -3.28 4.13
CA LEU A 168 -5.53 -2.43 4.79
C LEU A 168 -6.69 -3.25 5.39
N LEU A 169 -7.23 -4.21 4.64
CA LEU A 169 -8.30 -5.09 5.12
C LEU A 169 -7.81 -6.07 6.18
N PHE A 170 -6.61 -6.64 5.97
CA PHE A 170 -5.95 -7.53 6.91
C PHE A 170 -5.75 -6.83 8.26
N GLN A 171 -5.11 -5.66 8.30
CA GLN A 171 -4.96 -4.91 9.55
C GLN A 171 -6.30 -4.44 10.10
N ALA A 172 -7.28 -4.15 9.24
CA ALA A 172 -8.60 -3.78 9.72
C ALA A 172 -9.31 -4.93 10.43
N ASP A 173 -9.08 -6.18 10.06
CA ASP A 173 -9.70 -7.38 10.66
C ASP A 173 -8.83 -8.01 11.77
N ASN A 174 -7.58 -7.57 11.94
CA ASN A 174 -6.62 -8.15 12.90
C ASN A 174 -6.06 -7.10 13.88
N ALA A 175 -6.71 -6.98 15.05
CA ALA A 175 -6.44 -5.95 16.06
C ALA A 175 -5.00 -5.92 16.62
N ASP A 176 -4.32 -7.07 16.60
CA ASP A 176 -2.96 -7.23 17.12
C ASP A 176 -1.87 -6.86 16.11
N THR A 177 -2.25 -6.58 14.86
CA THR A 177 -1.27 -6.22 13.83
C THR A 177 -0.96 -4.73 13.91
N SER A 178 0.32 -4.41 14.15
CA SER A 178 0.82 -3.04 14.05
C SER A 178 1.88 -2.86 12.96
N ALA A 179 2.33 -3.95 12.33
CA ALA A 179 3.29 -3.91 11.24
C ALA A 179 2.59 -3.67 9.91
N MET A 180 3.10 -2.73 9.11
CA MET A 180 2.66 -2.54 7.72
C MET A 180 3.52 -3.32 6.75
N THR A 181 2.88 -4.20 5.98
CA THR A 181 3.51 -4.86 4.81
C THR A 181 3.25 -4.06 3.53
N ILE A 182 4.28 -3.91 2.69
CA ILE A 182 4.09 -3.49 1.29
C ILE A 182 4.32 -4.69 0.38
N SER A 183 3.22 -5.35 0.02
CA SER A 183 3.26 -6.45 -0.95
C SER A 183 3.09 -5.93 -2.38
N THR A 184 3.82 -6.55 -3.30
CA THR A 184 3.55 -6.47 -4.74
C THR A 184 2.89 -7.79 -5.11
N ALA A 185 1.65 -7.75 -5.60
CA ALA A 185 1.02 -8.93 -6.20
C ALA A 185 1.08 -8.80 -7.73
N ASP A 186 1.05 -9.92 -8.45
CA ASP A 186 0.66 -9.90 -9.85
C ASP A 186 -0.88 -9.71 -9.96
N PRO A 187 -1.37 -9.17 -11.09
CA PRO A 187 -2.80 -8.88 -11.25
C PRO A 187 -3.69 -10.13 -11.13
N THR A 188 -3.22 -11.28 -11.60
CA THR A 188 -4.01 -12.52 -11.63
C THR A 188 -4.15 -13.13 -10.23
N SER A 189 -3.08 -13.19 -9.43
CA SER A 189 -3.20 -13.61 -8.03
C SER A 189 -4.03 -12.62 -7.24
N ALA A 190 -3.81 -11.31 -7.42
CA ALA A 190 -4.65 -10.30 -6.77
C ALA A 190 -6.14 -10.49 -7.09
N TRP A 191 -6.46 -10.71 -8.37
CA TRP A 191 -7.82 -11.02 -8.80
C TRP A 191 -8.37 -12.26 -8.11
N ARG A 192 -7.65 -13.38 -8.15
CA ARG A 192 -8.06 -14.65 -7.52
C ARG A 192 -8.36 -14.48 -6.03
N GLU A 193 -7.55 -13.72 -5.31
CA GLU A 193 -7.71 -13.50 -3.89
C GLU A 193 -8.93 -12.61 -3.57
N PHE A 194 -9.11 -11.51 -4.30
CA PHE A 194 -10.29 -10.64 -4.11
C PHE A 194 -11.59 -11.25 -4.65
N THR A 195 -11.51 -12.26 -5.52
CA THR A 195 -12.69 -12.94 -6.08
C THR A 195 -12.98 -14.31 -5.46
N GLY A 196 -12.11 -14.79 -4.59
CA GLY A 196 -12.20 -16.07 -3.90
C GLY A 196 -13.28 -16.13 -2.81
N PRO A 197 -13.38 -17.26 -2.09
CA PRO A 197 -14.43 -17.52 -1.10
C PRO A 197 -14.42 -16.56 0.11
N GLY A 198 -13.35 -15.80 0.29
CA GLY A 198 -13.26 -14.76 1.34
C GLY A 198 -14.03 -13.48 1.01
N PHE A 199 -14.55 -13.32 -0.21
CA PHE A 199 -15.16 -12.07 -0.67
C PHE A 199 -16.50 -12.28 -1.39
N ASP A 200 -17.58 -11.74 -0.82
CA ASP A 200 -18.90 -11.71 -1.44
C ASP A 200 -18.96 -10.64 -2.53
N LEU A 201 -19.48 -11.00 -3.70
CA LEU A 201 -19.82 -10.02 -4.73
C LEU A 201 -21.06 -9.21 -4.31
N ILE A 202 -20.91 -7.90 -4.14
CA ILE A 202 -22.00 -6.98 -3.78
C ILE A 202 -22.74 -6.50 -5.02
N GLN A 203 -21.98 -6.07 -6.04
CA GLN A 203 -22.50 -5.57 -7.30
C GLN A 203 -21.38 -5.49 -8.36
N SER A 204 -21.75 -5.61 -9.64
CA SER A 204 -20.83 -5.58 -10.78
C SER A 204 -21.41 -4.72 -11.89
N SER A 205 -20.58 -3.86 -12.50
CA SER A 205 -20.98 -3.08 -13.67
C SER A 205 -21.14 -3.94 -14.91
N ARG A 206 -20.56 -5.15 -14.95
CA ARG A 206 -20.74 -6.12 -16.03
C ARG A 206 -22.20 -6.58 -16.12
N THR A 207 -22.81 -6.89 -14.98
CA THR A 207 -24.21 -7.34 -14.90
C THR A 207 -25.19 -6.19 -14.70
N GLN A 208 -24.73 -5.05 -14.16
CA GLN A 208 -25.57 -3.87 -13.91
C GLN A 208 -24.88 -2.55 -14.34
N PRO A 209 -24.81 -2.24 -15.65
CA PRO A 209 -24.09 -1.06 -16.16
C PRO A 209 -24.58 0.30 -15.63
N LYS A 210 -25.84 0.37 -15.16
CA LYS A 210 -26.42 1.59 -14.58
C LYS A 210 -25.68 2.07 -13.32
N LEU A 211 -24.95 1.20 -12.62
CA LEU A 211 -24.12 1.54 -11.45
C LEU A 211 -23.08 2.63 -11.75
N LEU A 212 -22.61 2.71 -12.99
CA LEU A 212 -21.58 3.69 -13.40
C LEU A 212 -22.17 5.09 -13.65
N LYS A 213 -23.50 5.21 -13.75
CA LYS A 213 -24.20 6.47 -14.05
C LYS A 213 -25.07 6.97 -12.89
N ASP A 214 -25.49 6.08 -12.00
CA ASP A 214 -26.39 6.40 -10.89
C ASP A 214 -25.69 6.14 -9.55
N GLY A 215 -25.27 7.22 -8.88
CA GLY A 215 -24.61 7.17 -7.59
C GLY A 215 -25.48 6.63 -6.47
N ASN A 216 -26.79 6.90 -6.49
CA ASN A 216 -27.72 6.35 -5.49
C ASN A 216 -27.83 4.84 -5.65
N LEU A 217 -27.96 4.36 -6.88
CA LEU A 217 -28.00 2.93 -7.18
C LEU A 217 -26.72 2.22 -6.78
N ARG A 218 -25.57 2.86 -7.04
CA ARG A 218 -24.24 2.38 -6.66
C ARG A 218 -24.08 2.33 -5.13
N ASN A 219 -24.35 3.42 -4.43
CA ASN A 219 -23.98 3.54 -3.01
C ASN A 219 -24.95 2.81 -2.06
N ARG A 220 -26.20 2.54 -2.47
CA ARG A 220 -27.23 1.96 -1.58
C ARG A 220 -26.83 0.65 -0.86
N LYS A 221 -25.94 -0.16 -1.44
CA LYS A 221 -25.47 -1.44 -0.88
C LYS A 221 -24.08 -1.36 -0.26
N LEU A 222 -23.34 -0.29 -0.57
CA LEU A 222 -21.95 -0.13 -0.18
C LEU A 222 -21.85 0.28 1.28
N LYS A 223 -20.77 -0.14 1.91
CA LYS A 223 -20.41 0.23 3.27
C LYS A 223 -18.91 0.46 3.31
N GLY A 224 -18.46 1.23 4.32
CA GLY A 224 -17.04 1.32 4.63
C GLY A 224 -16.42 -0.09 4.75
N GLY A 225 -15.21 -0.26 4.23
CA GLY A 225 -14.51 -1.55 4.19
C GLY A 225 -14.85 -2.45 3.01
N ASP A 226 -15.85 -2.10 2.18
CA ASP A 226 -16.03 -2.77 0.89
C ASP A 226 -14.85 -2.45 -0.03
N VAL A 227 -14.55 -3.36 -0.94
CA VAL A 227 -13.44 -3.26 -1.88
C VAL A 227 -13.98 -3.05 -3.27
N LEU A 228 -13.48 -2.03 -3.95
CA LEU A 228 -13.69 -1.79 -5.37
C LEU A 228 -12.54 -2.44 -6.14
N LEU A 229 -12.89 -3.26 -7.13
CA LEU A 229 -12.00 -3.81 -8.15
C LEU A 229 -12.32 -3.13 -9.48
N VAL A 230 -11.29 -2.63 -10.15
CA VAL A 230 -11.37 -2.08 -11.52
C VAL A 230 -10.54 -2.98 -12.42
N TRP A 231 -11.13 -3.44 -13.51
CA TRP A 231 -10.52 -4.46 -14.36
C TRP A 231 -10.97 -4.34 -15.82
N HIS A 232 -10.24 -4.97 -16.74
CA HIS A 232 -10.65 -5.13 -18.13
C HIS A 232 -10.45 -6.57 -18.62
N GLU A 233 -11.18 -6.92 -19.68
CA GLU A 233 -10.98 -8.18 -20.39
C GLU A 233 -9.79 -8.02 -21.34
N ASN A 234 -8.87 -8.99 -21.36
CA ASN A 234 -7.82 -9.01 -22.37
C ASN A 234 -8.36 -9.68 -23.65
N PRO A 235 -8.56 -8.94 -24.77
CA PRO A 235 -9.19 -9.49 -25.96
C PRO A 235 -8.31 -10.47 -26.74
N SER A 236 -7.02 -10.63 -26.38
CA SER A 236 -6.06 -11.40 -27.18
C SER A 236 -5.98 -12.89 -26.85
N THR A 237 -6.71 -13.41 -25.85
CA THR A 237 -6.63 -14.83 -25.49
C THR A 237 -7.97 -15.54 -25.64
N ALA A 238 -7.96 -16.62 -26.42
CA ALA A 238 -9.16 -17.36 -26.83
C ALA A 238 -9.83 -18.16 -25.69
N SER A 239 -9.24 -18.20 -24.49
CA SER A 239 -9.72 -18.97 -23.34
C SER A 239 -10.74 -18.24 -22.47
N GLY A 240 -10.89 -16.92 -22.59
CA GLY A 240 -11.82 -16.14 -21.76
C GLY A 240 -11.43 -16.05 -20.27
N GLU A 241 -10.21 -16.48 -19.92
CA GLU A 241 -9.71 -16.52 -18.53
C GLU A 241 -8.76 -15.36 -18.18
N ASP A 242 -8.31 -14.55 -19.13
CA ASP A 242 -7.38 -13.45 -18.83
C ASP A 242 -8.12 -12.15 -18.51
N LEU A 243 -8.57 -12.07 -17.25
CA LEU A 243 -9.02 -10.83 -16.61
C LEU A 243 -7.80 -10.09 -16.05
N TYR A 244 -7.68 -8.81 -16.38
CA TYR A 244 -6.60 -7.98 -15.84
C TYR A 244 -7.16 -7.04 -14.78
N LEU A 245 -6.77 -7.25 -13.51
CA LEU A 245 -7.09 -6.33 -12.43
C LEU A 245 -6.20 -5.10 -12.56
N ASP A 246 -6.77 -3.94 -12.90
CA ASP A 246 -6.01 -2.71 -13.06
C ASP A 246 -5.80 -1.97 -11.74
N HIS A 247 -6.82 -1.99 -10.88
CA HIS A 247 -6.82 -1.17 -9.68
C HIS A 247 -7.75 -1.67 -8.59
N VAL A 248 -7.36 -1.38 -7.35
CA VAL A 248 -8.15 -1.68 -6.16
C VAL A 248 -8.19 -0.47 -5.23
N ALA A 249 -9.37 -0.21 -4.68
CA ALA A 249 -9.59 0.81 -3.67
C ALA A 249 -10.57 0.32 -2.59
N THR A 250 -10.51 0.91 -1.40
CA THR A 250 -11.40 0.56 -0.28
C THR A 250 -12.42 1.67 -0.05
N VAL A 251 -13.70 1.34 -0.01
CA VAL A 251 -14.78 2.28 0.30
C VAL A 251 -14.63 2.77 1.74
N ILE A 252 -14.75 4.07 1.97
CA ILE A 252 -14.78 4.66 3.33
C ILE A 252 -16.05 5.47 3.61
N ASP A 253 -16.71 5.99 2.57
CA ASP A 253 -18.02 6.65 2.61
C ASP A 253 -18.65 6.57 1.20
N ASP A 254 -19.86 7.10 1.02
CA ASP A 254 -20.55 7.18 -0.27
C ASP A 254 -19.70 7.92 -1.30
N ASP A 255 -19.27 7.20 -2.34
CA ASP A 255 -18.36 7.69 -3.37
C ASP A 255 -17.01 8.23 -2.88
N VAL A 256 -16.60 7.82 -1.68
CA VAL A 256 -15.29 8.15 -1.11
C VAL A 256 -14.50 6.89 -0.86
N TYR A 257 -13.28 6.87 -1.39
CA TYR A 257 -12.43 5.68 -1.43
C TYR A 257 -11.05 6.00 -0.87
N PHE A 258 -10.45 5.06 -0.16
CA PHE A 258 -9.04 5.08 0.23
C PHE A 258 -8.24 4.15 -0.68
N GLU A 259 -7.13 4.63 -1.21
CA GLU A 259 -6.35 3.90 -2.20
C GLU A 259 -4.86 4.24 -2.17
N LYS A 260 -4.06 3.36 -2.75
CA LYS A 260 -2.74 3.70 -3.30
C LYS A 260 -2.92 3.71 -4.82
N SER A 261 -2.98 4.87 -5.47
CA SER A 261 -3.25 4.87 -6.92
C SER A 261 -2.03 4.36 -7.70
N GLY A 262 -2.20 3.32 -8.50
CA GLY A 262 -1.12 2.76 -9.33
C GLY A 262 0.15 2.31 -8.58
N SER A 263 1.17 1.92 -9.36
CA SER A 263 2.51 1.59 -8.89
C SER A 263 3.44 2.82 -8.89
N GLY A 264 4.42 2.84 -7.99
CA GLY A 264 5.57 3.75 -8.07
C GLY A 264 5.68 4.90 -7.05
N ASP A 265 6.80 5.61 -7.18
CA ASP A 265 7.44 6.51 -6.20
C ASP A 265 6.77 7.86 -5.96
N ARG A 266 5.73 8.16 -6.73
CA ARG A 266 5.13 9.50 -6.85
C ARG A 266 3.63 9.46 -6.86
N VAL A 267 3.06 8.47 -6.16
CA VAL A 267 1.62 8.39 -6.00
C VAL A 267 1.29 8.24 -4.53
N PRO A 268 0.44 9.12 -3.97
CA PRO A 268 0.14 9.04 -2.55
C PRO A 268 -0.79 7.88 -2.24
N PHE A 269 -0.65 7.36 -1.02
CA PHE A 269 -1.80 6.78 -0.33
C PHE A 269 -2.78 7.92 -0.05
N ARG A 270 -4.04 7.79 -0.44
CA ARG A 270 -4.95 8.93 -0.44
C ARG A 270 -6.41 8.55 -0.30
N VAL A 271 -7.17 9.56 0.11
CA VAL A 271 -8.62 9.59 -0.12
C VAL A 271 -8.88 10.15 -1.51
N ASN A 272 -9.79 9.51 -2.24
CA ASN A 272 -10.25 9.90 -3.57
C ASN A 272 -11.79 9.86 -3.63
N THR A 273 -12.35 10.45 -4.69
CA THR A 273 -13.80 10.43 -4.97
C THR A 273 -14.10 9.52 -6.16
N TRP A 274 -15.37 9.14 -6.33
CA TRP A 274 -15.85 8.48 -7.54
C TRP A 274 -15.41 9.19 -8.82
N ASP A 275 -15.61 10.50 -8.92
CA ASP A 275 -15.22 11.29 -10.10
C ASP A 275 -13.70 11.21 -10.35
N GLY A 276 -12.92 11.24 -9.27
CA GLY A 276 -11.47 11.09 -9.35
C GLY A 276 -11.04 9.69 -9.78
N LEU A 277 -11.78 8.64 -9.42
CA LEU A 277 -11.55 7.28 -9.90
C LEU A 277 -11.93 7.14 -11.38
N VAL A 278 -13.11 7.61 -11.78
CA VAL A 278 -13.61 7.58 -13.16
C VAL A 278 -12.69 8.35 -14.11
N ALA A 279 -12.09 9.46 -13.65
CA ALA A 279 -11.11 10.21 -14.43
C ALA A 279 -9.83 9.39 -14.73
N ASN A 280 -9.46 8.45 -13.85
CA ASN A 280 -8.31 7.56 -14.06
C ASN A 280 -8.68 6.29 -14.80
N PHE A 281 -9.90 5.82 -14.59
CA PHE A 281 -10.41 4.56 -15.10
C PHE A 281 -11.78 4.84 -15.76
N PRO A 282 -11.83 5.22 -17.05
CA PRO A 282 -13.09 5.52 -17.69
C PRO A 282 -14.00 4.27 -17.80
N PRO A 283 -15.30 4.37 -17.42
CA PRO A 283 -16.33 3.34 -17.62
C PRO A 283 -16.49 2.77 -19.03
N SER A 284 -15.98 3.46 -20.05
CA SER A 284 -15.98 2.98 -21.44
C SER A 284 -14.93 1.93 -21.73
N VAL A 285 -13.94 1.78 -20.84
CA VAL A 285 -12.82 0.83 -20.97
C VAL A 285 -12.87 -0.22 -19.88
N PHE A 286 -13.21 0.19 -18.65
CA PHE A 286 -13.08 -0.66 -17.47
C PHE A 286 -14.42 -1.13 -16.92
N PHE A 287 -14.41 -2.34 -16.40
CA PHE A 287 -15.44 -2.91 -15.55
C PHE A 287 -15.12 -2.66 -14.07
N TRP A 288 -16.19 -2.64 -13.25
CA TRP A 288 -16.14 -2.27 -11.84
C TRP A 288 -16.89 -3.31 -11.03
N GLU A 289 -16.22 -3.89 -10.04
CA GLU A 289 -16.81 -4.83 -9.11
C GLU A 289 -16.62 -4.38 -7.68
N TRP A 290 -17.68 -4.43 -6.89
CA TRP A 290 -17.61 -4.17 -5.46
C TRP A 290 -17.80 -5.48 -4.73
N ARG A 291 -16.87 -5.76 -3.82
CA ARG A 291 -16.85 -6.97 -3.03
C ARG A 291 -16.74 -6.64 -1.55
N ARG A 292 -17.18 -7.57 -0.71
CA ARG A 292 -17.14 -7.42 0.75
C ARG A 292 -16.44 -8.62 1.35
N LEU A 293 -15.47 -8.35 2.23
CA LEU A 293 -14.86 -9.38 3.05
C LEU A 293 -15.94 -10.12 3.86
N VAL A 294 -16.04 -11.43 3.69
CA VAL A 294 -17.01 -12.27 4.39
C VAL A 294 -16.60 -12.35 5.86
N ARG A 295 -17.41 -11.78 6.75
CA ARG A 295 -17.20 -11.87 8.20
C ARG A 295 -18.15 -12.90 8.78
N ASN A 296 -17.59 -13.84 9.53
CA ASN A 296 -18.32 -14.97 10.14
C ASN A 296 -18.93 -15.90 9.08
N ASN A 297 -18.11 -16.60 8.29
CA ASN A 297 -18.59 -17.73 7.50
C ASN A 297 -18.53 -19.02 8.35
N PRO A 298 -19.64 -19.50 8.94
CA PRO A 298 -19.66 -20.76 9.68
C PRO A 298 -19.49 -22.00 8.80
N LEU A 299 -19.31 -21.86 7.48
CA LEU A 299 -19.29 -22.96 6.51
C LEU A 299 -17.88 -23.42 6.07
N SER A 300 -16.80 -23.01 6.76
CA SER A 300 -15.51 -23.69 6.63
C SER A 300 -15.36 -24.76 7.72
N PRO A 301 -15.60 -26.05 7.42
CA PRO A 301 -15.36 -27.13 8.37
C PRO A 301 -13.86 -27.44 8.42
N THR A 302 -13.09 -26.54 9.04
CA THR A 302 -11.76 -26.86 9.60
C THR A 302 -11.38 -25.83 10.66
N ALA A 303 -12.28 -25.65 11.63
CA ALA A 303 -11.92 -25.09 12.93
C ALA A 303 -11.06 -26.13 13.67
N ILE A 304 -9.74 -26.06 13.50
CA ILE A 304 -8.82 -26.61 14.48
C ILE A 304 -8.82 -25.61 15.65
N TYR A 305 -9.38 -26.06 16.76
CA TYR A 305 -9.43 -25.41 18.06
C TYR A 305 -8.09 -24.77 18.45
N GLY A 306 -8.12 -23.50 18.88
CA GLY A 306 -7.15 -23.00 19.88
C GLY A 306 -6.46 -21.65 19.63
N SER A 307 -6.62 -21.00 18.47
CA SER A 307 -6.06 -19.67 18.22
C SER A 307 -7.13 -18.74 17.66
N PRO A 308 -7.15 -17.43 17.96
CA PRO A 308 -7.85 -16.47 17.12
C PRO A 308 -7.24 -16.58 15.72
N GLN A 309 -7.85 -17.41 14.86
CA GLN A 309 -7.49 -17.49 13.46
C GLN A 309 -7.76 -16.11 12.86
N THR A 310 -6.69 -15.35 12.68
CA THR A 310 -6.68 -14.14 11.85
C THR A 310 -7.33 -14.49 10.51
N ARG A 311 -8.51 -13.92 10.21
CA ARG A 311 -9.39 -14.42 9.12
C ARG A 311 -8.77 -14.17 7.76
N LEU A 312 -8.16 -13.00 7.60
CA LEU A 312 -7.24 -12.73 6.52
C LEU A 312 -5.84 -13.12 6.98
N ARG A 313 -5.06 -13.64 6.03
CA ARG A 313 -3.63 -13.86 6.20
C ARG A 313 -2.89 -12.60 5.75
N PRO A 314 -1.69 -12.29 6.31
CA PRO A 314 -0.92 -11.12 5.89
C PRO A 314 -0.73 -11.08 4.38
N ALA A 315 -0.63 -9.88 3.79
CA ALA A 315 -0.41 -9.74 2.35
C ALA A 315 0.86 -10.46 1.86
N THR A 316 1.85 -10.65 2.74
CA THR A 316 3.04 -11.48 2.47
C THR A 316 2.67 -12.93 2.23
N GLU A 317 1.87 -13.55 3.08
CA GLU A 317 1.50 -14.96 2.95
C GLU A 317 0.59 -15.20 1.73
N VAL A 318 -0.33 -14.27 1.49
CA VAL A 318 -1.37 -14.42 0.46
C VAL A 318 -0.81 -14.25 -0.95
N PHE A 319 0.00 -13.23 -1.17
CA PHE A 319 0.57 -12.95 -2.49
C PHE A 319 1.93 -13.62 -2.71
N GLY A 320 2.47 -14.29 -1.68
CA GLY A 320 3.69 -15.09 -1.76
C GLY A 320 4.85 -14.54 -0.91
N ILE A 321 5.14 -15.19 0.20
CA ILE A 321 6.48 -15.31 0.79
C ILE A 321 6.55 -16.74 1.28
N ASP A 322 6.64 -17.70 0.36
CA ASP A 322 7.20 -18.98 0.75
C ASP A 322 8.71 -18.80 0.82
N ALA A 323 9.23 -18.90 2.03
CA ALA A 323 10.65 -18.76 2.34
C ALA A 323 11.49 -19.78 1.58
N GLN A 324 11.94 -19.47 0.35
CA GLN A 324 12.97 -20.24 -0.34
C GLN A 324 13.96 -19.37 -1.11
N VAL A 325 14.58 -18.43 -0.41
CA VAL A 325 16.00 -18.11 -0.68
C VAL A 325 16.89 -18.54 0.50
N ALA A 326 16.31 -18.74 1.69
CA ALA A 326 17.08 -18.89 2.93
C ALA A 326 17.33 -20.35 3.40
N SER A 327 16.76 -21.40 2.79
CA SER A 327 16.91 -22.76 3.34
C SER A 327 17.15 -23.88 2.33
N SER A 328 17.71 -23.62 1.15
CA SER A 328 18.28 -24.68 0.32
C SER A 328 19.74 -24.94 0.71
N SER A 329 19.99 -25.37 1.94
CA SER A 329 21.31 -25.83 2.36
C SER A 329 21.77 -27.10 1.62
N ASN A 330 20.88 -27.77 0.87
CA ASN A 330 21.20 -29.02 0.16
C ASN A 330 20.94 -29.04 -1.37
N THR A 331 20.42 -27.97 -1.97
CA THR A 331 20.39 -27.78 -3.46
C THR A 331 21.16 -26.51 -3.89
N GLY A 332 21.92 -25.92 -2.95
CA GLY A 332 22.34 -24.53 -2.90
C GLY A 332 23.55 -24.12 -3.75
N SER A 333 23.46 -24.13 -5.08
CA SER A 333 24.29 -23.18 -5.83
C SER A 333 23.68 -22.65 -7.11
N TYR A 334 22.87 -23.42 -7.83
CA TYR A 334 22.39 -22.99 -9.14
C TYR A 334 21.19 -22.04 -9.07
N ALA A 335 20.16 -22.36 -8.29
CA ALA A 335 19.01 -21.47 -8.11
C ALA A 335 19.39 -20.17 -7.38
N ASP A 336 20.22 -20.26 -6.33
CA ASP A 336 20.71 -19.09 -5.59
C ASP A 336 21.64 -18.21 -6.45
N ARG A 337 22.56 -18.81 -7.23
CA ARG A 337 23.40 -18.05 -8.18
C ARG A 337 22.57 -17.48 -9.32
N PHE A 338 21.61 -18.23 -9.87
CA PHE A 338 20.71 -17.75 -10.93
C PHE A 338 19.81 -16.61 -10.44
N LEU A 339 19.25 -16.70 -9.23
CA LEU A 339 18.46 -15.61 -8.62
C LEU A 339 19.34 -14.39 -8.30
N LYS A 340 20.57 -14.57 -7.80
CA LYS A 340 21.50 -13.46 -7.54
C LYS A 340 22.02 -12.80 -8.82
N ASP A 341 22.31 -13.58 -9.85
CA ASP A 341 22.78 -13.09 -11.15
C ASP A 341 21.65 -12.40 -11.92
N ARG A 342 20.42 -12.95 -11.85
CA ARG A 342 19.22 -12.38 -12.47
C ARG A 342 18.77 -11.13 -11.71
N PHE A 343 18.65 -11.18 -10.39
CA PHE A 343 18.19 -10.08 -9.55
C PHE A 343 19.35 -9.41 -8.80
N SER A 344 20.36 -8.95 -9.53
CA SER A 344 21.53 -8.26 -8.95
C SER A 344 21.20 -6.98 -8.17
N ILE A 345 19.96 -6.49 -8.25
CA ILE A 345 19.46 -5.40 -7.40
C ILE A 345 19.23 -5.82 -5.95
N LEU A 346 18.90 -7.10 -5.70
CA LEU A 346 18.63 -7.59 -4.34
C LEU A 346 19.86 -7.52 -3.46
N SER A 347 21.03 -7.79 -4.02
CA SER A 347 22.32 -7.65 -3.32
C SER A 347 22.69 -6.19 -3.04
N LYS A 348 21.96 -5.22 -3.62
CA LYS A 348 22.10 -3.78 -3.39
C LYS A 348 21.02 -3.24 -2.44
N LEU A 349 20.08 -4.07 -1.99
CA LEU A 349 19.08 -3.68 -0.99
C LEU A 349 19.69 -3.73 0.41
N ARG A 350 19.04 -3.05 1.37
CA ARG A 350 19.43 -3.13 2.78
C ARG A 350 19.34 -4.61 3.22
N PRO A 351 20.23 -5.14 4.08
CA PRO A 351 20.12 -6.52 4.55
C PRO A 351 18.76 -6.83 5.18
N SER A 352 18.17 -5.89 5.93
CA SER A 352 16.82 -6.02 6.50
C SER A 352 15.69 -5.94 5.47
N VAL A 353 15.96 -5.46 4.25
CA VAL A 353 15.02 -5.49 3.12
C VAL A 353 15.30 -6.75 2.26
N GLN A 354 16.56 -7.19 2.18
CA GLN A 354 16.97 -8.38 1.45
C GLN A 354 16.53 -9.68 2.14
N GLN A 355 16.59 -9.76 3.47
CA GLN A 355 16.10 -10.88 4.29
C GLN A 355 14.57 -11.07 4.25
N SER A 356 13.93 -10.24 3.46
CA SER A 356 12.57 -9.76 3.62
C SER A 356 11.82 -9.73 2.28
N LEU A 357 12.56 -9.90 1.18
CA LEU A 357 11.98 -10.11 -0.14
C LEU A 357 11.78 -11.60 -0.34
N SER A 358 10.66 -11.96 -0.93
CA SER A 358 10.49 -13.27 -1.55
C SER A 358 10.49 -13.13 -3.05
N LEU A 359 10.99 -14.16 -3.73
CA LEU A 359 10.84 -14.30 -5.16
C LEU A 359 10.33 -15.70 -5.42
N GLN A 360 9.10 -15.79 -5.91
CA GLN A 360 8.57 -17.04 -6.41
C GLN A 360 8.78 -17.07 -7.93
N ALA A 361 9.51 -18.06 -8.41
CA ALA A 361 9.60 -18.36 -9.83
C ALA A 361 8.79 -19.63 -10.06
N ASP A 362 7.76 -19.54 -10.90
CA ASP A 362 7.04 -20.74 -11.31
C ASP A 362 7.91 -21.46 -12.36
N THR A 363 8.63 -22.50 -11.94
CA THR A 363 9.46 -23.30 -12.82
C THR A 363 8.67 -24.51 -13.27
N GLY A 364 8.29 -24.55 -14.55
CA GLY A 364 7.78 -25.78 -15.16
C GLY A 364 8.85 -26.89 -15.18
N GLU A 365 8.45 -28.13 -15.47
CA GLU A 365 9.30 -29.34 -15.47
C GLU A 365 10.54 -29.26 -16.41
N GLY A 366 10.66 -28.23 -17.24
CA GLY A 366 11.81 -27.97 -18.12
C GLY A 366 12.80 -26.90 -17.62
N GLY A 367 12.64 -26.34 -16.41
CA GLY A 367 13.48 -25.24 -15.93
C GLY A 367 13.24 -23.90 -16.65
N VAL A 368 12.20 -23.84 -17.48
CA VAL A 368 11.68 -22.60 -18.08
C VAL A 368 10.73 -21.97 -17.08
N ILE A 369 10.96 -20.70 -16.78
CA ILE A 369 10.09 -19.93 -15.89
C ILE A 369 8.95 -19.37 -16.75
N GLU A 370 7.74 -19.92 -16.59
CA GLU A 370 6.57 -19.62 -17.43
C GLU A 370 5.81 -18.38 -16.97
N ALA A 371 5.86 -18.05 -15.67
CA ALA A 371 5.35 -16.82 -15.11
C ALA A 371 6.24 -16.33 -13.96
N GLN A 372 6.50 -15.02 -13.89
CA GLN A 372 7.22 -14.40 -12.78
C GLN A 372 6.22 -13.66 -11.90
N THR A 373 5.81 -14.31 -10.82
CA THR A 373 4.98 -13.73 -9.77
C THR A 373 5.92 -13.05 -8.77
N TYR A 374 6.03 -11.73 -8.86
CA TYR A 374 6.97 -10.99 -8.02
C TYR A 374 6.33 -10.52 -6.73
N THR A 375 6.84 -10.95 -5.59
CA THR A 375 6.20 -10.65 -4.30
C THR A 375 7.14 -10.10 -3.22
N GLY A 376 7.06 -8.78 -3.01
CA GLY A 376 7.03 -8.19 -1.67
C GLY A 376 8.29 -7.47 -1.16
N ILE A 377 8.07 -6.33 -0.51
CA ILE A 377 8.96 -5.73 0.51
C ILE A 377 8.33 -5.98 1.90
N LEU A 378 9.05 -6.70 2.76
CA LEU A 378 8.68 -6.95 4.17
C LEU A 378 8.42 -5.65 4.93
N VAL A 379 7.49 -5.76 5.89
CA VAL A 379 7.36 -4.98 7.14
C VAL A 379 8.26 -3.76 7.15
N LEU A 380 7.70 -2.61 6.78
CA LEU A 380 8.50 -1.40 6.84
C LEU A 380 8.75 -1.06 8.29
N GLU A 381 7.71 -1.01 9.11
CA GLU A 381 7.82 -0.59 10.51
C GLU A 381 6.54 -0.88 11.32
N ASP A 382 6.65 -1.02 12.63
CA ASP A 382 5.50 -0.97 13.55
C ASP A 382 4.91 0.44 13.61
N LEU A 383 3.58 0.54 13.57
CA LEU A 383 2.86 1.80 13.73
C LEU A 383 3.14 2.39 15.12
N VAL A 384 3.57 3.65 15.13
CA VAL A 384 3.76 4.42 16.36
C VAL A 384 2.53 5.26 16.63
N PHE A 385 2.01 5.14 17.85
CA PHE A 385 0.87 5.93 18.32
C PHE A 385 1.36 7.09 19.18
N ASP A 386 0.97 8.30 18.80
CA ASP A 386 1.22 9.48 19.62
C ASP A 386 0.45 9.37 20.95
N LYS A 387 1.17 9.45 22.07
CA LYS A 387 0.57 9.24 23.40
C LYS A 387 -0.51 10.28 23.75
N ALA A 388 -0.35 11.51 23.26
CA ALA A 388 -1.25 12.62 23.57
C ALA A 388 -2.53 12.58 22.74
N THR A 389 -2.43 12.25 21.46
CA THR A 389 -3.53 12.35 20.49
C THR A 389 -4.13 11.00 20.10
N GLY A 390 -3.39 9.91 20.28
CA GLY A 390 -3.72 8.56 19.83
C GLY A 390 -3.59 8.34 18.32
N ARG A 391 -3.08 9.32 17.57
CA ARG A 391 -2.94 9.22 16.11
C ARG A 391 -1.80 8.27 15.76
N ALA A 392 -2.04 7.39 14.78
CA ALA A 392 -1.03 6.50 14.25
C ALA A 392 -0.11 7.23 13.24
N SER A 393 1.14 6.80 13.20
CA SER A 393 2.18 7.29 12.28
C SER A 393 3.19 6.17 12.00
N LEU A 394 3.96 6.32 10.92
CA LEU A 394 5.15 5.51 10.72
C LEU A 394 6.28 6.05 11.63
N PRO A 395 7.18 5.20 12.15
CA PRO A 395 8.32 5.68 12.94
C PRO A 395 9.33 6.40 12.06
N SER A 396 10.23 7.13 12.70
CA SER A 396 11.27 7.91 12.02
C SER A 396 12.11 7.10 11.02
N SER A 397 12.36 5.81 11.30
CA SER A 397 13.12 4.89 10.45
C SER A 397 12.50 4.67 9.07
N ALA A 398 11.18 4.86 8.92
CA ALA A 398 10.50 4.78 7.62
C ALA A 398 10.86 5.95 6.67
N PHE A 399 11.43 7.04 7.20
CA PHE A 399 11.71 8.29 6.46
C PHE A 399 13.20 8.54 6.21
N VAL A 400 14.09 7.82 6.90
CA VAL A 400 15.53 8.05 6.82
C VAL A 400 16.29 6.81 6.38
N PRO A 401 17.37 6.95 5.59
CA PRO A 401 18.25 5.84 5.28
C PRO A 401 18.89 5.20 6.52
N GLU A 402 19.09 3.89 6.50
CA GLU A 402 19.62 3.12 7.64
C GLU A 402 21.02 3.58 8.08
N TRP A 403 21.88 3.99 7.14
CA TRP A 403 23.22 4.52 7.45
C TRP A 403 23.14 5.78 8.31
N TYR A 404 22.12 6.61 8.11
CA TYR A 404 21.90 7.83 8.90
C TYR A 404 21.47 7.47 10.33
N MET A 405 20.61 6.47 10.50
CA MET A 405 20.22 5.96 11.81
C MET A 405 21.38 5.32 12.57
N LYS A 406 22.25 4.57 11.88
CA LYS A 406 23.48 4.02 12.46
C LYS A 406 24.42 5.13 12.90
N ALA A 407 24.62 6.15 12.06
CA ALA A 407 25.44 7.32 12.40
C ALA A 407 24.89 8.06 13.64
N LEU A 408 23.58 8.31 13.72
CA LEU A 408 22.94 8.93 14.89
C LEU A 408 23.17 8.12 16.17
N LYS A 409 23.01 6.79 16.13
CA LYS A 409 23.27 5.90 17.28
C LYS A 409 24.74 5.90 17.71
N MET A 410 25.67 6.06 16.77
CA MET A 410 27.10 6.15 17.08
C MET A 410 27.44 7.51 17.70
N MET A 411 26.82 8.59 17.24
CA MET A 411 27.01 9.93 17.81
C MET A 411 26.39 10.06 19.20
N SER A 412 25.22 9.47 19.45
CA SER A 412 24.56 9.51 20.78
C SER A 412 25.27 8.70 21.87
N LYS A 413 26.25 7.86 21.49
CA LYS A 413 27.08 7.07 22.40
C LYS A 413 28.47 7.67 22.61
N ASN A 414 28.78 8.82 22.01
CA ASN A 414 30.05 9.49 22.20
C ASN A 414 30.06 10.23 23.55
N PRO A 415 30.89 9.82 24.53
CA PRO A 415 30.92 10.43 25.86
C PRO A 415 31.49 11.85 25.90
N TYR A 416 31.84 12.42 24.74
CA TYR A 416 32.43 13.76 24.61
C TYR A 416 31.48 14.79 23.95
N THR A 417 30.19 14.48 23.86
CA THR A 417 29.11 15.42 23.51
C THR A 417 28.05 15.47 24.60
#